data_AF-A0A962E3T6-F1
#
_entry.id   AF-A0A962E3T6-F1
#
_cell.length_a   1.000
_cell.length_b   1.000
_cell.length_c   1.000
_cell.angle_alpha   90.00
_cell.angle_beta   90.00
_cell.angle_gamma   90.00
#
_symmetry.space_group_name_H-M   'P 1'
#
loop_
_entity.id
_entity.type
_entity.pdbx_description
1 polymer ?
#
loop_
_entity_poly.entity_id
_entity_poly.type
_entity_poly.pdbx_seq_one_letter_code
_entity_poly.pdbx_strand_id
1 'polypeptide(L)'
;MAALWGSSVRDAKLALAEKVSTGRRAYAERLVAEASGRQRGDAEPSEDAAVDRYVESNYEYCDALMLGKLWQRSAYDAKVLIGRKLAANNRSGIEYALEQAREHEYFCSFADTGLNYGDAEMLARAWGMSINETKARLADKVSMGQRDMTMELIEWARNPRG
;
A
#
# COMPACT_ATOMS: atom_id res chain seq x y z
N MET A 1 -5.71 21.29 -18.26
CA MET A 1 -5.44 20.66 -16.95
C MET A 1 -4.32 19.63 -17.13
N ALA A 2 -3.05 20.04 -17.08
CA ALA A 2 -1.92 19.11 -17.13
C ALA A 2 -0.65 19.82 -16.63
N ALA A 3 -0.18 19.44 -15.44
CA ALA A 3 1.22 19.44 -14.97
C ALA A 3 1.24 19.34 -13.44
N LEU A 4 0.99 18.14 -12.90
CA LEU A 4 1.21 17.83 -11.48
C LEU A 4 2.43 16.92 -11.27
N TRP A 5 3.30 16.79 -12.27
CA TRP A 5 4.59 16.10 -12.14
C TRP A 5 5.67 17.02 -12.72
N GLY A 6 6.30 17.77 -11.82
CA GLY A 6 7.47 18.59 -12.13
C GLY A 6 8.56 17.71 -12.75
N SER A 7 9.29 18.32 -13.69
CA SER A 7 10.38 17.75 -14.49
C SER A 7 11.12 16.58 -13.84
N SER A 8 11.32 15.50 -14.61
CA SER A 8 12.10 14.36 -14.14
C SER A 8 13.51 14.80 -13.71
N VAL A 9 14.13 14.07 -12.78
CA VAL A 9 15.52 14.33 -12.33
C VAL A 9 16.49 14.42 -13.52
N ARG A 10 16.17 13.73 -14.63
CA ARG A 10 16.93 13.78 -15.88
C ARG A 10 16.86 15.15 -16.57
N ASP A 11 15.69 15.78 -16.60
CA ASP A 11 15.49 17.09 -17.23
C ASP A 11 16.17 18.21 -16.42
N ALA A 12 16.15 18.10 -15.09
CA ALA A 12 16.89 19.00 -14.20
C ALA A 12 18.41 18.90 -14.40
N LYS A 13 18.94 17.68 -14.58
CA LYS A 13 20.37 17.44 -14.88
C LYS A 13 20.79 18.03 -16.23
N LEU A 14 19.93 17.94 -17.25
CA LEU A 14 20.19 18.51 -18.57
C LEU A 14 20.24 20.05 -18.53
N ALA A 15 19.30 20.68 -17.84
CA ALA A 15 19.29 22.14 -17.66
C ALA A 15 20.52 22.64 -16.91
N LEU A 16 21.02 21.88 -15.93
CA LEU A 16 22.22 22.24 -15.18
C LEU A 16 23.50 22.14 -16.04
N ALA A 17 23.62 21.09 -16.85
CA ALA A 17 24.75 20.90 -17.77
C ALA A 17 24.88 22.06 -18.77
N GLU A 18 23.75 22.59 -19.26
CA GLU A 18 23.69 23.78 -20.12
C GLU A 18 24.15 25.07 -19.40
N LYS A 19 23.83 25.23 -18.10
CA LYS A 19 24.28 26.42 -17.35
C LYS A 19 25.75 26.38 -16.96
N VAL A 20 26.32 25.19 -16.80
CA VAL A 20 27.77 25.01 -16.61
C VAL A 20 28.53 25.35 -17.90
N SER A 21 28.04 24.93 -19.07
CA SER A 21 28.70 25.21 -20.35
C SER A 21 28.66 26.69 -20.76
N THR A 22 27.69 27.46 -20.25
CA THR A 22 27.56 28.92 -20.49
C THR A 22 28.36 29.79 -19.49
N GLY A 23 29.30 29.19 -18.75
CA GLY A 23 30.22 29.93 -17.87
C GLY A 23 29.63 30.36 -16.53
N ARG A 24 28.41 29.95 -16.19
CA ARG A 24 27.74 30.26 -14.91
C ARG A 24 28.05 29.20 -13.84
N ARG A 25 29.32 28.80 -13.76
CA ARG A 25 29.78 27.70 -12.91
C ARG A 25 29.46 27.91 -11.43
N ALA A 26 29.72 29.10 -10.89
CA ALA A 26 29.43 29.41 -9.48
C ALA A 26 27.92 29.36 -9.15
N TYR A 27 27.06 29.73 -10.11
CA TYR A 27 25.61 29.64 -9.97
C TYR A 27 25.14 28.18 -10.02
N ALA A 28 25.69 27.39 -10.94
CA ALA A 28 25.44 25.95 -11.01
C ALA A 28 25.92 25.22 -9.74
N GLU A 29 27.09 25.57 -9.21
CA GLU A 29 27.63 25.01 -7.97
C GLU A 29 26.76 25.35 -6.76
N ARG A 30 26.23 26.57 -6.68
CA ARG A 30 25.27 26.97 -5.64
C ARG A 30 23.94 26.22 -5.75
N LEU A 31 23.41 26.07 -6.96
CA LEU A 31 22.19 25.28 -7.19
C LEU A 31 22.38 23.80 -6.85
N VAL A 32 23.55 23.23 -7.14
CA VAL A 32 23.91 21.87 -6.74
C VAL A 32 24.01 21.78 -5.22
N ALA A 33 24.64 22.73 -4.53
CA ALA A 33 24.73 22.72 -3.07
C ALA A 33 23.36 22.86 -2.39
N GLU A 34 22.49 23.76 -2.89
CA GLU A 34 21.12 23.91 -2.42
C GLU A 34 20.26 22.67 -2.73
N ALA A 35 20.43 22.04 -3.90
CA ALA A 35 19.75 20.80 -4.25
C ALA A 35 20.28 19.59 -3.47
N SER A 36 21.58 19.51 -3.21
CA SER A 36 22.22 18.44 -2.42
C SER A 36 21.89 18.56 -0.93
N GLY A 37 21.63 19.78 -0.43
CA GLY A 37 21.04 20.00 0.89
C GLY A 37 19.59 19.50 1.00
N ARG A 38 18.84 19.55 -0.11
CA ARG A 38 17.47 19.02 -0.22
C ARG A 38 17.42 17.50 -0.42
N GLN A 39 18.40 16.94 -1.15
CA GLN A 39 18.50 15.51 -1.46
C GLN A 39 18.66 14.58 -0.25
N ARG A 40 19.13 15.08 0.92
CA ARG A 40 19.14 14.25 2.14
C ARG A 40 17.74 13.86 2.63
N GLY A 41 16.68 14.51 2.14
CA GLY A 41 15.28 14.18 2.44
C GLY A 41 14.51 13.49 1.30
N ASP A 42 15.12 13.29 0.12
CA ASP A 42 14.42 12.87 -1.10
C ASP A 42 14.90 11.51 -1.67
N ALA A 43 15.80 10.81 -0.97
CA ALA A 43 16.16 9.45 -1.37
C ALA A 43 14.97 8.52 -1.07
N GLU A 44 14.45 7.82 -2.10
CA GLU A 44 13.45 6.78 -1.86
C GLU A 44 14.00 5.78 -0.83
N PRO A 45 13.19 5.34 0.15
CA PRO A 45 13.61 4.32 1.11
C PRO A 45 14.15 3.09 0.37
N SER A 46 15.17 2.44 0.97
CA SER A 46 15.59 1.12 0.51
C SER A 46 14.41 0.15 0.51
N GLU A 47 14.52 -0.94 -0.24
CA GLU A 47 13.48 -1.96 -0.28
C GLU A 47 13.18 -2.51 1.12
N ASP A 48 14.22 -2.87 1.88
CA ASP A 48 14.08 -3.33 3.26
C ASP A 48 13.37 -2.30 4.14
N ALA A 49 13.78 -1.02 4.08
CA ALA A 49 13.13 0.02 4.87
C ALA A 49 11.67 0.25 4.46
N ALA A 50 11.34 0.10 3.17
CA ALA A 50 9.96 0.17 2.71
C ALA A 50 9.13 -1.03 3.20
N VAL A 51 9.70 -2.25 3.15
CA VAL A 51 9.06 -3.44 3.69
C VAL A 51 8.82 -3.29 5.19
N ASP A 52 9.79 -2.80 5.96
CA ASP A 52 9.64 -2.54 7.39
C ASP A 52 8.47 -1.57 7.65
N ARG A 53 8.39 -0.48 6.88
CA ARG A 53 7.26 0.46 6.99
C ARG A 53 5.91 -0.16 6.68
N TYR A 54 5.85 -1.09 5.73
CA TYR A 54 4.63 -1.85 5.46
C TYR A 54 4.28 -2.78 6.62
N VAL A 55 5.26 -3.53 7.14
CA VAL A 55 5.08 -4.48 8.25
C VAL A 55 4.64 -3.78 9.54
N GLU A 56 5.16 -2.57 9.80
CA GLU A 56 4.78 -1.74 10.94
C GLU A 56 3.41 -1.05 10.77
N SER A 57 2.79 -1.15 9.60
CA SER A 57 1.51 -0.52 9.30
C SER A 57 0.32 -1.44 9.59
N ASN A 58 -0.88 -0.88 9.49
CA ASN A 58 -2.13 -1.64 9.60
C ASN A 58 -2.57 -2.26 8.25
N TYR A 59 -1.76 -2.14 7.19
CA TYR A 59 -2.06 -2.80 5.92
C TYR A 59 -1.62 -4.25 5.95
N GLU A 60 -2.45 -5.12 5.41
CA GLU A 60 -2.23 -6.56 5.47
C GLU A 60 -1.87 -7.14 4.11
N TYR A 61 -1.64 -8.45 4.09
CA TYR A 61 -1.27 -9.16 2.87
C TYR A 61 -2.37 -9.08 1.81
N CYS A 62 -3.64 -9.10 2.23
CA CYS A 62 -4.78 -8.91 1.35
C CYS A 62 -4.70 -7.55 0.63
N ASP A 63 -4.44 -6.44 1.34
CA ASP A 63 -4.29 -5.11 0.73
C ASP A 63 -3.18 -5.08 -0.32
N ALA A 64 -2.03 -5.70 -0.01
CA ALA A 64 -0.91 -5.81 -0.94
C ALA A 64 -1.25 -6.64 -2.19
N LEU A 65 -2.05 -7.70 -2.04
CA LEU A 65 -2.54 -8.49 -3.18
C LEU A 65 -3.51 -7.70 -4.06
N MET A 66 -4.46 -6.98 -3.45
CA MET A 66 -5.42 -6.14 -4.17
C MET A 66 -4.70 -5.06 -4.97
N LEU A 67 -3.75 -4.37 -4.33
CA LEU A 67 -2.95 -3.32 -4.96
C LEU A 67 -1.94 -3.87 -5.97
N GLY A 68 -1.41 -5.07 -5.75
CA GLY A 68 -0.58 -5.78 -6.72
C GLY A 68 -1.35 -6.01 -8.03
N LYS A 69 -2.59 -6.49 -7.95
CA LYS A 69 -3.48 -6.64 -9.13
C LYS A 69 -3.72 -5.29 -9.81
N LEU A 70 -4.08 -4.25 -9.05
CA LEU A 70 -4.36 -2.91 -9.58
C LEU A 70 -3.15 -2.28 -10.27
N TRP A 71 -1.96 -2.41 -9.69
CA TRP A 71 -0.73 -1.82 -10.22
C TRP A 71 0.01 -2.73 -11.21
N GLN A 72 -0.53 -3.92 -11.51
CA GLN A 72 0.09 -4.95 -12.35
C GLN A 72 1.48 -5.35 -11.85
N ARG A 73 1.57 -5.64 -10.56
CA ARG A 73 2.79 -6.01 -9.83
C ARG A 73 2.57 -7.26 -9.00
N SER A 74 3.67 -7.86 -8.56
CA SER A 74 3.58 -8.91 -7.54
C SER A 74 3.06 -8.32 -6.22
N ALA A 75 2.50 -9.17 -5.34
CA ALA A 75 2.12 -8.75 -4.00
C ALA A 75 3.32 -8.20 -3.22
N TYR A 76 4.51 -8.77 -3.43
CA TYR A 76 5.73 -8.31 -2.77
C TYR A 76 6.12 -6.90 -3.22
N ASP A 77 6.14 -6.63 -4.53
CA ASP A 77 6.39 -5.29 -5.07
C ASP A 77 5.35 -4.27 -4.54
N ALA A 78 4.08 -4.70 -4.40
CA ALA A 78 3.04 -3.86 -3.84
C ALA A 78 3.32 -3.51 -2.36
N LYS A 79 3.85 -4.44 -1.54
CA LYS A 79 4.30 -4.14 -0.16
C LYS A 79 5.36 -3.04 -0.15
N VAL A 80 6.36 -3.15 -1.04
CA VAL A 80 7.42 -2.14 -1.17
C VAL A 80 6.82 -0.79 -1.56
N LEU A 81 5.90 -0.75 -2.53
CA LEU A 81 5.25 0.49 -2.96
C LEU A 81 4.36 1.11 -1.87
N ILE A 82 3.61 0.30 -1.11
CA ILE A 82 2.86 0.76 0.06
C ILE A 82 3.82 1.38 1.09
N GLY A 83 4.92 0.68 1.39
CA GLY A 83 5.96 1.15 2.31
C GLY A 83 6.57 2.50 1.91
N ARG A 84 6.91 2.67 0.62
CA ARG A 84 7.41 3.95 0.10
C ARG A 84 6.36 5.06 0.19
N LYS A 85 5.09 4.76 -0.11
CA LYS A 85 3.98 5.72 0.05
C LYS A 85 3.78 6.12 1.51
N LEU A 86 3.88 5.18 2.45
CA LEU A 86 3.83 5.44 3.88
C LEU A 86 4.99 6.33 4.35
N ALA A 87 6.22 6.06 3.91
CA ALA A 87 7.37 6.90 4.22
C ALA A 87 7.21 8.34 3.69
N ALA A 88 6.49 8.51 2.59
CA ALA A 88 6.12 9.81 2.02
C ALA A 88 4.86 10.44 2.65
N ASN A 89 4.33 9.88 3.75
CA ASN A 89 3.08 10.29 4.40
C ASN A 89 1.84 10.28 3.46
N ASN A 90 1.85 9.46 2.41
CA ASN A 90 0.78 9.38 1.42
C ASN A 90 -0.19 8.22 1.72
N ARG A 91 -0.77 8.23 2.92
CA ARG A 91 -1.78 7.24 3.33
C ARG A 91 -3.05 7.34 2.47
N SER A 92 -3.53 8.56 2.22
CA SER A 92 -4.74 8.79 1.42
C SER A 92 -4.65 8.23 0.01
N GLY A 93 -3.47 8.29 -0.63
CA GLY A 93 -3.25 7.69 -1.93
C GLY A 93 -3.27 6.15 -1.92
N ILE A 94 -2.95 5.51 -0.79
CA ILE A 94 -3.09 4.06 -0.62
C ILE A 94 -4.58 3.71 -0.46
N GLU A 95 -5.31 4.42 0.38
CA GLU A 95 -6.76 4.20 0.59
C GLU A 95 -7.55 4.36 -0.71
N TYR A 96 -7.28 5.43 -1.46
CA TYR A 96 -7.91 5.63 -2.77
C TYR A 96 -7.60 4.48 -3.74
N ALA A 97 -6.37 3.97 -3.76
CA ALA A 97 -6.03 2.82 -4.59
C ALA A 97 -6.75 1.54 -4.14
N LEU A 98 -6.97 1.35 -2.83
CA LEU A 98 -7.74 0.21 -2.32
C LEU A 98 -9.22 0.32 -2.70
N GLU A 99 -9.80 1.51 -2.66
CA GLU A 99 -11.16 1.77 -3.16
C GLU A 99 -11.28 1.38 -4.64
N GLN A 100 -10.34 1.82 -5.48
CA GLN A 100 -10.30 1.43 -6.89
C GLN A 100 -10.12 -0.07 -7.08
N ALA A 101 -9.29 -0.73 -6.27
CA ALA A 101 -9.13 -2.19 -6.33
C ALA A 101 -10.43 -2.92 -5.95
N ARG A 102 -11.25 -2.38 -5.03
CA ARG A 102 -12.56 -2.91 -4.68
C ARG A 102 -13.57 -2.74 -5.81
N GLU A 103 -13.57 -1.59 -6.49
CA GLU A 103 -14.41 -1.34 -7.67
C GLU A 103 -14.10 -2.30 -8.83
N HIS A 104 -12.85 -2.73 -8.96
CA HIS A 104 -12.42 -3.76 -9.91
C HIS A 104 -12.59 -5.20 -9.41
N GLU A 105 -13.21 -5.40 -8.25
CA GLU A 105 -13.43 -6.72 -7.64
C GLU A 105 -12.15 -7.54 -7.48
N TYR A 106 -11.01 -6.88 -7.20
CA TYR A 106 -9.73 -7.52 -6.97
C TYR A 106 -9.63 -8.20 -5.61
N PHE A 107 -10.65 -8.95 -5.21
CA PHE A 107 -10.77 -9.52 -3.87
C PHE A 107 -9.73 -10.61 -3.58
N CYS A 108 -9.56 -10.81 -2.29
CA CYS A 108 -8.72 -11.82 -1.68
C CYS A 108 -9.47 -13.13 -1.54
N SER A 109 -8.75 -14.25 -1.53
CA SER A 109 -9.31 -15.51 -1.04
C SER A 109 -9.23 -15.55 0.49
N PHE A 110 -9.95 -16.49 1.12
CA PHE A 110 -9.87 -16.66 2.57
C PHE A 110 -8.43 -16.88 3.07
N ALA A 111 -7.61 -17.62 2.32
CA ALA A 111 -6.23 -17.89 2.71
C ALA A 111 -5.35 -16.63 2.77
N ASP A 112 -5.74 -15.58 2.04
CA ASP A 112 -4.99 -14.32 1.95
C ASP A 112 -5.36 -13.34 3.09
N THR A 113 -6.45 -13.61 3.82
CA THR A 113 -6.98 -12.73 4.87
C THR A 113 -6.24 -12.82 6.21
N GLY A 114 -5.42 -13.87 6.39
CA GLY A 114 -4.81 -14.20 7.68
C GLY A 114 -5.79 -14.69 8.76
N LEU A 115 -7.08 -14.88 8.43
CA LEU A 115 -8.08 -15.38 9.36
C LEU A 115 -7.87 -16.86 9.67
N ASN A 116 -8.19 -17.26 10.91
CA ASN A 116 -8.05 -18.64 11.35
C ASN A 116 -9.20 -19.51 10.84
N TYR A 117 -8.87 -20.74 10.41
CA TYR A 117 -9.87 -21.70 9.95
C TYR A 117 -10.91 -22.06 11.02
N GLY A 118 -10.51 -22.23 12.27
CA GLY A 118 -11.42 -22.56 13.38
C GLY A 118 -12.43 -21.45 13.68
N ASP A 119 -12.04 -20.18 13.51
CA ASP A 119 -12.96 -19.05 13.63
C ASP A 119 -14.04 -19.09 12.55
N ALA A 120 -13.64 -19.41 11.31
CA ALA A 120 -14.58 -19.61 10.21
C ALA A 120 -15.53 -20.79 10.48
N GLU A 121 -15.07 -21.88 11.13
CA GLU A 121 -15.95 -22.98 11.52
C GLU A 121 -16.96 -22.59 12.62
N MET A 122 -16.55 -21.77 13.59
CA MET A 122 -17.47 -21.24 14.60
C MET A 122 -18.57 -20.41 13.96
N LEU A 123 -18.20 -19.49 13.06
CA LEU A 123 -19.15 -18.66 12.32
C LEU A 123 -20.04 -19.48 11.38
N ALA A 124 -19.50 -20.51 10.71
CA ALA A 124 -20.29 -21.40 9.86
C ALA A 124 -21.42 -22.08 10.66
N ARG A 125 -21.11 -22.58 11.85
CA ARG A 125 -22.10 -23.16 12.78
C ARG A 125 -23.11 -22.11 13.25
N ALA A 126 -22.65 -20.92 13.64
CA ALA A 126 -23.51 -19.85 14.14
C ALA A 126 -24.47 -19.32 13.07
N TRP A 127 -24.03 -19.23 11.83
CA TRP A 127 -24.83 -18.74 10.70
C TRP A 127 -25.65 -19.82 10.01
N GLY A 128 -25.44 -21.11 10.33
CA GLY A 128 -26.09 -22.23 9.64
C GLY A 128 -25.66 -22.37 8.18
N MET A 129 -24.41 -22.02 7.87
CA MET A 129 -23.85 -22.01 6.50
C MET A 129 -22.77 -23.07 6.34
N SER A 130 -22.43 -23.40 5.09
CA SER A 130 -21.27 -24.25 4.83
C SER A 130 -19.97 -23.51 5.11
N ILE A 131 -18.93 -24.23 5.55
CA ILE A 131 -17.60 -23.63 5.79
C ILE A 131 -17.04 -22.91 4.56
N ASN A 132 -17.30 -23.43 3.35
CA ASN A 132 -16.82 -22.82 2.11
C ASN A 132 -17.50 -21.46 1.86
N GLU A 133 -18.82 -21.40 2.07
CA GLU A 133 -19.58 -20.16 1.92
C GLU A 133 -19.20 -19.12 2.98
N THR A 134 -19.00 -19.57 4.23
CA THR A 134 -18.51 -18.70 5.32
C THR A 134 -17.13 -18.12 5.00
N LYS A 135 -16.19 -18.95 4.51
CA LYS A 135 -14.86 -18.49 4.11
C LYS A 135 -14.91 -17.45 2.99
N ALA A 136 -15.73 -17.68 1.97
CA ALA A 136 -15.91 -16.73 0.88
C ALA A 136 -16.45 -15.40 1.41
N ARG A 137 -17.50 -15.44 2.24
CA ARG A 137 -18.09 -14.24 2.83
C ARG A 137 -17.13 -13.46 3.74
N LEU A 138 -16.29 -14.16 4.50
CA LEU A 138 -15.25 -13.53 5.32
C LEU A 138 -14.18 -12.85 4.44
N ALA A 139 -13.76 -13.52 3.35
CA ALA A 139 -12.81 -12.96 2.41
C ALA A 139 -13.34 -11.71 1.71
N ASP A 140 -14.61 -11.72 1.30
CA ASP A 140 -15.29 -10.55 0.72
C ASP A 140 -15.31 -9.38 1.70
N LYS A 141 -15.69 -9.64 2.97
CA LYS A 141 -15.71 -8.61 4.01
C LYS A 141 -14.34 -7.97 4.23
N VAL A 142 -13.29 -8.77 4.35
CA VAL A 142 -11.92 -8.26 4.51
C VAL A 142 -11.50 -7.46 3.27
N SER A 143 -11.78 -7.96 2.07
CA SER A 143 -11.47 -7.24 0.82
C SER A 143 -12.18 -5.89 0.72
N MET A 144 -13.39 -5.79 1.27
CA MET A 144 -14.17 -4.55 1.36
C MET A 144 -13.72 -3.61 2.49
N GLY A 145 -12.60 -3.90 3.18
CA GLY A 145 -12.11 -3.09 4.29
C GLY A 145 -12.89 -3.27 5.60
N GLN A 146 -13.75 -4.29 5.71
CA GLN A 146 -14.55 -4.57 6.91
C GLN A 146 -13.81 -5.49 7.89
N ARG A 147 -12.49 -5.37 8.00
CA ARG A 147 -11.69 -6.27 8.85
C ARG A 147 -12.08 -6.15 10.32
N ASP A 148 -12.18 -4.95 10.85
CA ASP A 148 -12.52 -4.73 12.26
C ASP A 148 -13.88 -5.36 12.62
N MET A 149 -14.91 -5.06 11.81
CA MET A 149 -16.23 -5.70 11.93
C MET A 149 -16.17 -7.23 11.80
N THR A 150 -15.28 -7.75 10.95
CA THR A 150 -15.08 -9.20 10.80
C THR A 150 -14.46 -9.80 12.07
N MET A 151 -13.52 -9.11 12.69
CA MET A 151 -12.91 -9.55 13.94
C MET A 151 -13.90 -9.51 15.11
N GLU A 152 -14.78 -8.50 15.16
CA GLU A 152 -15.87 -8.44 16.15
C GLU A 152 -16.84 -9.62 16.01
N LEU A 153 -17.19 -10.01 14.78
CA LEU A 153 -18.03 -11.19 14.52
C LEU A 153 -17.34 -12.48 15.01
N ILE A 154 -16.04 -12.59 14.77
CA ILE A 154 -15.24 -13.74 15.23
C ILE A 154 -15.20 -13.77 16.76
N GLU A 155 -15.01 -12.64 17.42
CA GLU A 155 -14.98 -12.55 18.88
C GLU A 155 -16.34 -12.96 19.48
N TRP A 156 -17.44 -12.46 18.92
CA TRP A 156 -18.79 -12.89 19.28
C TRP A 156 -18.96 -14.41 19.13
N ALA A 157 -18.49 -15.00 18.03
CA ALA A 157 -18.61 -16.44 17.80
C ALA A 157 -17.77 -17.29 18.77
N ARG A 158 -16.64 -16.76 19.25
CA ARG A 158 -15.81 -17.39 20.29
C ARG A 158 -16.46 -17.33 21.67
N ASN A 159 -17.21 -16.27 21.96
CA ASN A 159 -17.91 -16.09 23.24
C ASN A 159 -19.41 -15.74 23.04
N PRO A 160 -20.24 -16.70 22.60
CA PRO A 160 -21.63 -16.44 22.23
C PRO A 160 -22.58 -16.14 23.41
N ARG A 161 -22.06 -16.03 24.64
CA ARG A 161 -22.82 -15.73 25.87
C ARG A 161 -22.48 -14.37 26.48
N GLY A 162 -21.76 -13.52 25.74
CA GLY A 162 -21.58 -12.10 26.07
C GLY A 162 -22.85 -11.28 25.81
#